data_AF-A0A4Y8V4B0-F1
#
_entry.id   AF-A0A4Y8V4B0-F1
#
_cell.length_a   1.000
_cell.length_b   1.000
_cell.length_c   1.000
_cell.angle_alpha   90.00
_cell.angle_beta   90.00
_cell.angle_gamma   90.00
#
_symmetry.space_group_name_H-M   'P 1'
#
loop_
_entity.id
_entity.type
_entity.pdbx_description
1 polymer ?
#
loop_
_entity_poly.entity_id
_entity_poly.type
_entity_poly.pdbx_seq_one_letter_code
_entity_poly.pdbx_strand_id
1 'polypeptide(L)' 'MVLFGAVFIWLLPILLILNSDKTTGGEKAAWILAIIFLSWFAWIFYFLLAPIKPRRDYWYE' A
#
# COMPACT_ATOMS: atom_id res chain seq x y z
N MET A 1 15.15 -9.64 -8.35
CA MET A 1 14.10 -10.57 -8.84
C MET A 1 12.88 -10.57 -7.93
N VAL A 2 13.03 -10.78 -6.62
CA VAL A 2 11.90 -10.80 -5.65
C VAL A 2 11.10 -9.48 -5.61
N LEU A 3 11.78 -8.33 -5.62
CA LEU A 3 11.14 -7.00 -5.65
C LEU A 3 10.22 -6.81 -6.87
N PHE A 4 10.61 -7.31 -8.04
CA PHE A 4 9.80 -7.22 -9.26
C PHE A 4 8.50 -8.04 -9.14
N GLY A 5 8.59 -9.26 -8.59
CA GLY A 5 7.42 -10.08 -8.32
C GLY A 5 6.47 -9.45 -7.29
N ALA A 6 7.02 -8.83 -6.24
CA ALA A 6 6.23 -8.13 -5.23
C ALA A 6 5.46 -6.93 -5.81
N VAL A 7 6.11 -6.11 -6.65
CA VAL A 7 5.46 -4.98 -7.33
C VAL A 7 4.39 -5.47 -8.31
N PHE A 8 4.63 -6.59 -9.01
CA PHE A 8 3.66 -7.17 -9.93
C PHE A 8 2.41 -7.69 -9.20
N ILE A 9 2.58 -8.37 -8.07
CA ILE A 9 1.46 -8.83 -7.22
C ILE A 9 0.71 -7.63 -6.62
N TRP A 10 1.41 -6.55 -6.27
CA TRP A 10 0.80 -5.33 -5.75
C TRP A 10 -0.03 -4.57 -6.81
N LEU A 11 0.37 -4.62 -8.09
CA LEU A 11 -0.37 -4.02 -9.23
C LEU A 11 -1.52 -4.90 -9.75
N LEU A 12 -1.51 -6.20 -9.44
CA LEU A 12 -2.50 -7.19 -9.86
C LEU A 12 -3.97 -6.77 -9.61
N PRO A 13 -4.36 -6.23 -8.45
CA PRO A 13 -5.74 -5.74 -8.25
C PRO A 13 -6.11 -4.60 -9.20
N ILE A 14 -5.19 -3.68 -9.51
CA ILE A 14 -5.42 -2.60 -10.47
C ILE A 14 -5.58 -3.16 -11.88
N LEU A 15 -4.76 -4.14 -12.27
CA LEU A 15 -4.86 -4.82 -13.56
C LEU A 15 -6.17 -5.61 -13.71
N LEU A 16 -6.63 -6.28 -12.64
CA LEU A 16 -7.91 -7.00 -12.61
C LEU A 16 -9.10 -6.05 -12.82
N ILE A 17 -9.09 -4.88 -12.16
CA ILE A 17 -10.14 -3.87 -12.33
C ILE A 17 -10.09 -3.27 -13.74
N LEU A 18 -8.90 -2.99 -14.27
CA LEU A 18 -8.74 -2.43 -15.61
C LEU A 18 -9.20 -3.41 -16.71
N ASN A 19 -8.95 -4.70 -16.55
CA ASN A 19 -9.33 -5.73 -17.52
C ASN A 19 -10.79 -6.19 -17.36
N SER A 20 -11.40 -5.97 -16.19
CA SER A 20 -12.80 -6.31 -15.96
C SER A 20 -13.73 -5.43 -16.81
N ASP A 21 -14.54 -6.08 -17.64
CA ASP A 21 -15.65 -5.48 -18.39
C ASP A 21 -16.90 -5.26 -17.49
N LYS A 22 -16.84 -5.75 -16.24
CA LYS A 22 -17.96 -5.68 -15.28
C LYS A 22 -18.11 -4.33 -14.59
N THR A 23 -17.08 -3.49 -14.61
CA THR A 23 -17.08 -2.18 -13.93
C THR A 23 -17.02 -1.07 -14.96
N THR A 24 -17.97 -0.14 -14.91
CA THR A 24 -18.04 1.03 -15.80
C THR A 24 -16.96 2.06 -15.45
N GLY A 25 -16.69 3.03 -16.33
CA GLY A 25 -15.56 3.97 -16.17
C GLY A 25 -15.53 4.74 -14.83
N GLY A 26 -16.70 5.09 -14.29
CA GLY A 26 -16.83 5.72 -12.97
C GLY A 26 -16.52 4.76 -11.82
N GLU A 27 -16.96 3.50 -11.91
CA GLU A 27 -16.66 2.47 -10.91
C GLU A 27 -15.17 2.12 -10.90
N LYS A 28 -14.50 2.06 -12.06
CA LYS A 28 -13.05 1.86 -12.13
C LYS A 28 -12.29 2.94 -11.35
N ALA A 29 -12.70 4.21 -11.49
CA ALA A 29 -12.09 5.31 -10.76
C ALA A 29 -12.30 5.19 -9.24
N ALA A 30 -13.50 4.79 -8.79
CA ALA A 30 -13.78 4.56 -7.37
C ALA A 30 -12.93 3.41 -6.79
N TRP A 31 -12.76 2.31 -7.54
CA TRP A 31 -11.94 1.18 -7.11
C TRP A 31 -10.44 1.51 -7.07
N ILE A 32 -9.93 2.26 -8.05
CA ILE A 32 -8.54 2.75 -8.04
C ILE A 32 -8.32 3.67 -6.83
N LEU A 33 -9.25 4.58 -6.56
CA LEU A 33 -9.19 5.49 -5.41
C LEU A 33 -9.19 4.70 -4.09
N ALA A 34 -10.03 3.67 -3.97
CA ALA A 34 -10.08 2.81 -2.78
C ALA A 34 -8.75 2.06 -2.54
N ILE A 35 -8.12 1.54 -3.59
CA ILE A 35 -6.81 0.86 -3.49
C ILE A 35 -5.71 1.84 -3.08
N ILE A 36 -5.70 3.04 -3.65
CA ILE A 36 -4.75 4.10 -3.28
C ILE A 36 -4.92 4.46 -1.80
N PHE A 37 -6.15 4.66 -1.34
CA PHE A 37 -6.43 4.91 0.07
C PHE A 37 -5.93 3.76 0.94
N LEU A 38 -6.34 2.52 0.67
CA LEU A 38 -5.98 1.38 1.51
C LEU A 38 -4.46 1.14 1.55
N SER A 39 -3.79 1.23 0.40
CA SER A 39 -2.35 0.95 0.33
C SER A 39 -1.48 2.08 0.86
N TRP A 40 -1.91 3.33 0.72
CA TRP A 40 -1.13 4.49 1.17
C TRP A 40 -1.41 4.82 2.64
N PHE A 41 -2.57 4.43 3.18
CA PHE A 41 -2.89 4.61 4.59
C PHE A 41 -2.00 3.79 5.53
N ALA A 42 -1.49 2.63 5.07
CA ALA A 42 -0.50 1.86 5.82
C ALA A 42 0.78 2.66 6.12
N TRP A 43 1.18 3.56 5.23
CA TRP A 43 2.34 4.43 5.43
C TRP A 43 2.06 5.54 6.45
N ILE A 44 0.86 6.11 6.42
CA ILE A 44 0.43 7.14 7.39
C ILE A 44 0.47 6.55 8.80
N PHE A 45 -0.08 5.35 9.00
CA PHE A 45 0.05 4.64 10.27
C PHE A 45 1.47 4.24 10.58
N TYR A 46 2.27 3.83 9.61
CA TYR A 46 3.68 3.57 9.85
C TYR A 46 4.39 4.80 10.40
N PHE A 47 4.18 6.01 9.85
CA PHE A 47 4.77 7.23 10.41
C PHE A 47 4.20 7.62 11.78
N LEU A 48 2.92 7.30 12.04
CA LEU A 48 2.26 7.61 13.31
C LEU A 48 2.64 6.62 14.44
N LEU A 49 2.75 5.33 14.12
CA LEU A 49 3.12 4.26 15.06
C LEU A 49 4.63 4.00 15.11
N ALA A 50 5.38 4.40 14.07
CA ALA A 50 6.84 4.28 14.09
C ALA A 50 7.32 5.01 15.35
N PRO A 51 8.05 4.31 16.22
CA PRO A 51 8.43 4.86 17.50
C PRO A 51 9.33 6.07 17.26
N ILE A 52 8.81 7.26 17.58
CA ILE A 52 9.59 8.51 17.66
C ILE A 52 10.61 8.43 18.82
N LYS A 53 10.49 7.42 19.69
CA LYS A 53 11.40 7.25 20.82
C LYS A 53 12.75 6.73 20.31
N PRO A 54 13.86 7.46 20.55
CA PRO A 54 15.18 6.92 20.28
C PRO A 54 15.31 5.60 21.04
N ARG A 55 15.81 4.58 20.35
CA ARG A 55 16.19 3.31 20.97
C ARG A 55 17.25 3.69 22.00
N ARG A 56 16.86 3.78 23.28
CA ARG A 56 17.80 3.97 24.37
C ARG A 56 18.60 2.68 24.46
N ASP A 57 19.70 2.66 23.73
CA ASP A 57 20.78 1.71 23.93
C ASP A 57 21.34 1.99 25.33
N TYR A 58 20.79 1.29 26.32
CA TYR A 58 21.45 1.15 27.61
C TYR A 58 22.57 0.13 27.42
N TRP A 59 23.62 0.55 26.73
CA TRP A 59 24.91 -0.13 26.74
C TRP A 59 25.80 0.63 27.73
N TYR A 60 25.91 0.03 28.93
CA TYR A 60 26.88 0.28 30.01
C TYR A 60 26.87 1.66 30.69
N GLU A 61 26.32 1.70 31.90
CA GLU A 61 27.02 1.88 33.19
C GLU A 61 26.13 1.34 34.33
#